data_AF-A0AAW8J7C5-F1
#
_entry.id   AF-A0AAW8J7C5-F1
#
_cell.length_a   1.000
_cell.length_b   1.000
_cell.length_c   1.000
_cell.angle_alpha   90.00
_cell.angle_beta   90.00
_cell.angle_gamma   90.00
#
_symmetry.space_group_name_H-M   'P 1'
#
loop_
_entity.id
_entity.type
_entity.pdbx_description
1 polymer ?
#
loop_
_entity_poly.entity_id
_entity_poly.type
_entity_poly.pdbx_seq_one_letter_code
_entity_poly.pdbx_strand_id
1 'polypeptide(L)'
;MIVSEKVSNLIEKGKGVLASHEPNPPNVIGFPTCDTGLFATWKTQSLSFLERQFSSTSPYYMEFQDKVQQPYLGSINTGIGVLEAVREEIESGDISTASDTKSPIQIIRNICDRFHLVTRQLRTRYSDRETIDIQDEYDVQDLFHALLHLDFEDIRPEEWVPSNAGKSTRVDFLLKSERIVVEIKKTRKGLGSKEVGSQLIEDIHRYQTHPDCAALICFVYDPDGRISNPRGLEADLNKNTDSLIVQTFIRP
;
A
#
# COMPACT_ATOMS: atom_id res chain seq x y z
N MET A 1 -14.57 -12.16 -3.58
CA MET A 1 -15.27 -13.26 -2.86
C MET A 1 -15.27 -13.07 -1.34
N ILE A 2 -14.11 -12.87 -0.68
CA ILE A 2 -14.02 -12.74 0.80
C ILE A 2 -14.69 -11.45 1.35
N VAL A 3 -14.64 -10.33 0.62
CA VAL A 3 -15.19 -9.04 1.10
C VAL A 3 -16.73 -9.02 1.07
N SER A 4 -17.34 -9.58 0.02
CA SER A 4 -18.81 -9.72 -0.11
C SER A 4 -19.41 -10.60 1.00
N GLU A 5 -18.72 -11.67 1.40
CA GLU A 5 -19.15 -12.50 2.54
C GLU A 5 -19.07 -11.74 3.87
N LYS A 6 -18.02 -10.93 4.07
CA LYS A 6 -17.86 -10.11 5.27
C LYS A 6 -18.94 -9.04 5.41
N VAL A 7 -19.27 -8.31 4.34
CA VAL A 7 -20.35 -7.30 4.39
C VAL A 7 -21.70 -7.97 4.64
N SER A 8 -21.97 -9.13 4.03
CA SER A 8 -23.19 -9.91 4.27
C SER A 8 -23.33 -10.33 5.73
N ASN A 9 -22.24 -10.77 6.37
CA ASN A 9 -22.24 -11.10 7.80
C ASN A 9 -22.53 -9.87 8.68
N LEU A 10 -21.97 -8.70 8.35
CA LEU A 10 -22.25 -7.46 9.09
C LEU A 10 -23.70 -7.01 8.96
N ILE A 11 -24.31 -7.21 7.79
CA ILE A 11 -25.75 -6.95 7.56
C ILE A 11 -26.59 -7.86 8.45
N GLU A 12 -26.32 -9.17 8.46
CA GLU A 12 -27.06 -10.12 9.31
C GLU A 12 -26.87 -9.83 10.80
N LYS A 13 -25.67 -9.41 11.23
CA LYS A 13 -25.45 -8.94 12.60
C LYS A 13 -26.29 -7.71 12.92
N GLY A 14 -26.37 -6.74 12.03
CA GLY A 14 -27.22 -5.56 12.19
C GLY A 14 -28.70 -5.94 12.35
N LYS A 15 -29.20 -6.88 11.54
CA LYS A 15 -30.56 -7.43 11.69
C LYS A 15 -30.75 -8.13 13.03
N GLY A 16 -29.73 -8.84 13.53
CA GLY A 16 -29.71 -9.40 14.88
C GLY A 16 -29.82 -8.34 15.98
N VAL A 17 -29.16 -7.18 15.83
CA VAL A 17 -29.34 -6.05 16.74
C VAL A 17 -30.79 -5.54 16.70
N LEU A 18 -31.38 -5.36 15.51
CA LEU A 18 -32.79 -4.93 15.39
C LEU A 18 -33.76 -5.90 16.09
N ALA A 19 -33.52 -7.20 15.96
CA ALA A 19 -34.35 -8.23 16.56
C ALA A 19 -34.30 -8.25 18.09
N SER A 20 -33.27 -7.64 18.70
CA SER A 20 -33.15 -7.49 20.16
C SER A 20 -33.97 -6.34 20.74
N HIS A 21 -34.75 -5.64 19.92
CA HIS A 21 -35.57 -4.52 20.37
C HIS A 21 -36.64 -4.96 21.38
N GLU A 22 -36.59 -4.41 22.58
CA GLU A 22 -37.63 -4.56 23.59
C GLU A 22 -38.39 -3.24 23.77
N PRO A 23 -39.73 -3.24 23.70
CA PRO A 23 -40.51 -2.05 23.99
C PRO A 23 -40.37 -1.67 25.47
N ASN A 24 -40.43 -0.38 25.74
CA ASN A 24 -40.39 0.10 27.12
C ASN A 24 -41.54 -0.51 27.95
N PRO A 25 -41.29 -0.84 29.23
CA PRO A 25 -42.35 -1.24 30.14
C PRO A 25 -43.46 -0.19 30.22
N PRO A 26 -44.71 -0.59 30.53
CA PRO A 26 -45.78 0.36 30.78
C PRO A 26 -45.34 1.40 31.83
N ASN A 27 -45.52 2.69 31.50
CA ASN A 27 -45.15 3.86 32.32
C ASN A 27 -43.68 4.32 32.29
N VAL A 28 -42.82 3.76 31.44
CA VAL A 28 -41.46 4.28 31.21
C VAL A 28 -41.46 5.23 30.00
N ILE A 29 -41.12 6.50 30.23
CA ILE A 29 -40.90 7.49 29.16
C ILE A 29 -39.42 7.44 28.75
N GLY A 30 -39.16 6.88 27.58
CA GLY A 30 -37.83 6.78 26.99
C GLY A 30 -37.93 6.33 25.53
N PHE A 31 -36.82 6.37 24.79
CA PHE A 31 -36.77 5.73 23.47
C PHE A 31 -36.42 4.25 23.68
N PRO A 32 -37.22 3.30 23.16
CA PRO A 32 -36.84 1.90 23.24
C PRO A 32 -35.55 1.70 22.42
N THR A 33 -34.57 1.07 23.05
CA THR A 33 -33.26 0.79 22.47
C THR A 33 -33.10 -0.70 22.23
N CYS A 34 -32.36 -1.05 21.18
CA CYS A 34 -31.87 -2.41 21.01
C CYS A 34 -30.78 -2.71 22.05
N ASP A 35 -30.39 -3.99 22.15
CA ASP A 35 -29.30 -4.42 23.02
C ASP A 35 -28.03 -3.61 22.75
N THR A 36 -27.53 -2.95 23.79
CA THR A 36 -26.41 -2.01 23.70
C THR A 36 -25.09 -2.72 23.42
N GLY A 37 -24.90 -3.96 23.90
CA GLY A 37 -23.70 -4.76 23.69
C GLY A 37 -23.62 -5.30 22.27
N LEU A 38 -24.72 -5.83 21.74
CA LEU A 38 -24.85 -6.25 20.36
C LEU A 38 -24.66 -5.06 19.41
N PHE A 39 -25.28 -3.92 19.71
CA PHE A 39 -25.10 -2.69 18.96
C PHE A 39 -23.65 -2.21 18.93
N ALA A 40 -23.00 -2.10 20.09
CA ALA A 40 -21.61 -1.64 20.19
C ALA A 40 -20.67 -2.56 19.41
N THR A 41 -20.88 -3.87 19.50
CA THR A 41 -20.09 -4.88 18.77
C THR A 41 -20.27 -4.71 17.26
N TRP A 42 -21.51 -4.65 16.80
CA TRP A 42 -21.83 -4.49 15.38
C TRP A 42 -21.31 -3.15 14.81
N LYS A 43 -21.53 -2.04 15.51
CA LYS A 43 -21.03 -0.71 15.13
C LYS A 43 -19.51 -0.71 14.98
N THR A 44 -18.79 -1.25 15.97
CA THR A 44 -17.32 -1.29 15.95
C THR A 44 -16.79 -2.14 14.80
N GLN A 45 -17.38 -3.31 14.57
CA GLN A 45 -16.99 -4.20 13.48
C GLN A 45 -17.28 -3.57 12.10
N SER A 46 -18.41 -2.87 11.96
CA SER A 46 -18.79 -2.19 10.72
C SER A 46 -17.88 -1.02 10.40
N LEU A 47 -17.58 -0.15 11.39
CA LEU A 47 -16.61 0.95 11.20
C LEU A 47 -15.22 0.43 10.84
N SER A 48 -14.75 -0.60 11.54
CA SER A 48 -13.44 -1.20 11.25
C SER A 48 -13.37 -1.86 9.87
N PHE A 49 -14.49 -2.39 9.38
CA PHE A 49 -14.59 -2.90 8.01
C PHE A 49 -14.56 -1.77 6.99
N LEU A 50 -15.43 -0.75 7.15
CA LEU A 50 -15.54 0.38 6.22
C LEU A 50 -14.23 1.18 6.13
N GLU A 51 -13.57 1.43 7.26
CA GLU A 51 -12.28 2.12 7.29
C GLU A 51 -11.20 1.34 6.52
N ARG A 52 -11.11 0.03 6.75
CA ARG A 52 -10.11 -0.81 6.06
C ARG A 52 -10.40 -0.99 4.58
N GLN A 53 -11.66 -0.97 4.18
CA GLN A 53 -12.06 -1.24 2.79
C GLN A 53 -12.23 0.03 1.95
N PHE A 54 -12.48 1.19 2.55
CA PHE A 54 -12.81 2.41 1.81
C PHE A 54 -12.14 3.66 2.38
N SER A 55 -11.32 3.54 3.45
CA SER A 55 -10.76 4.64 4.25
C SER A 55 -11.80 5.43 5.06
N SER A 56 -11.29 6.18 6.05
CA SER A 56 -12.11 7.03 6.92
C SER A 56 -12.69 8.27 6.24
N THR A 57 -12.29 8.55 4.99
CA THR A 57 -12.81 9.67 4.19
C THR A 57 -13.87 9.22 3.18
N SER A 58 -14.20 7.93 3.09
CA SER A 58 -15.24 7.46 2.17
C SER A 58 -16.64 7.95 2.59
N PRO A 59 -17.54 8.16 1.61
CA PRO A 59 -18.96 8.45 1.89
C PRO A 59 -19.60 7.38 2.79
N TYR A 60 -19.30 6.09 2.57
CA TYR A 60 -19.84 5.01 3.40
C TYR A 60 -19.36 5.09 4.85
N TYR A 61 -18.06 5.31 5.07
CA TYR A 61 -17.52 5.43 6.42
C TYR A 61 -18.09 6.65 7.13
N MET A 62 -18.09 7.82 6.49
CA MET A 62 -18.58 9.07 7.09
C MET A 62 -20.07 8.98 7.41
N GLU A 63 -20.90 8.47 6.50
CA GLU A 63 -22.35 8.31 6.72
C GLU A 63 -22.63 7.32 7.86
N PHE A 64 -21.96 6.15 7.87
CA PHE A 64 -22.12 5.19 8.95
C PHE A 64 -21.65 5.77 10.29
N GLN A 65 -20.48 6.43 10.29
CA GLN A 65 -19.92 7.02 11.50
C GLN A 65 -20.83 8.11 12.05
N ASP A 66 -21.39 8.99 11.22
CA ASP A 66 -22.21 10.14 11.63
C ASP A 66 -23.61 9.70 12.08
N LYS A 67 -24.27 8.81 11.33
CA LYS A 67 -25.68 8.45 11.58
C LYS A 67 -25.88 7.33 12.57
N VAL A 68 -24.93 6.42 12.73
CA VAL A 68 -25.08 5.22 13.58
C VAL A 68 -24.56 5.48 14.99
N GLN A 69 -25.14 6.46 15.70
CA GLN A 69 -24.62 6.86 17.02
C GLN A 69 -25.16 6.05 18.19
N GLN A 70 -26.45 5.75 18.14
CA GLN A 70 -27.21 5.20 19.26
C GLN A 70 -27.91 3.91 18.85
N PRO A 71 -28.22 3.00 19.80
CA PRO A 71 -28.91 1.73 19.55
C PRO A 71 -30.41 1.91 19.24
N TYR A 72 -30.77 2.94 18.48
CA TYR A 72 -32.12 3.20 18.02
C TYR A 72 -32.38 2.46 16.72
N LEU A 73 -33.63 2.01 16.52
CA LEU A 73 -34.05 1.34 15.29
C LEU A 73 -33.68 2.15 14.04
N GLY A 74 -33.88 3.47 14.07
CA GLY A 74 -33.52 4.36 12.96
C GLY A 74 -32.02 4.33 12.64
N SER A 75 -31.17 4.53 13.64
CA SER A 75 -29.71 4.49 13.50
C SER A 75 -29.23 3.14 12.96
N ILE A 76 -29.80 2.04 13.45
CA ILE A 76 -29.40 0.69 13.04
C ILE A 76 -29.85 0.42 11.59
N ASN A 77 -31.08 0.81 11.23
CA ASN A 77 -31.57 0.69 9.85
C ASN A 77 -30.72 1.51 8.88
N THR A 78 -30.32 2.73 9.24
CA THR A 78 -29.39 3.53 8.42
C THR A 78 -28.05 2.82 8.25
N GLY A 79 -27.47 2.28 9.32
CA GLY A 79 -26.21 1.54 9.23
C GLY A 79 -26.32 0.28 8.36
N ILE A 80 -27.42 -0.47 8.44
CA ILE A 80 -27.68 -1.60 7.54
C ILE A 80 -27.79 -1.12 6.09
N GLY A 81 -28.53 -0.05 5.82
CA GLY A 81 -28.67 0.51 4.48
C GLY A 81 -27.32 0.91 3.85
N VAL A 82 -26.42 1.51 4.63
CA VAL A 82 -25.05 1.80 4.16
C VAL A 82 -24.29 0.52 3.81
N LEU A 83 -24.39 -0.53 4.63
CA LEU A 83 -23.75 -1.82 4.35
C LEU A 83 -24.37 -2.53 3.14
N GLU A 84 -25.67 -2.38 2.91
CA GLU A 84 -26.35 -2.91 1.72
C GLU A 84 -25.91 -2.20 0.44
N ALA A 85 -25.79 -0.86 0.47
CA ALA A 85 -25.23 -0.10 -0.64
C ALA A 85 -23.80 -0.57 -0.98
N VAL A 86 -22.95 -0.73 0.04
CA VAL A 86 -21.60 -1.29 -0.13
C VAL A 86 -21.63 -2.69 -0.75
N ARG A 87 -22.56 -3.56 -0.33
CA ARG A 87 -22.70 -4.91 -0.91
C ARG A 87 -23.08 -4.83 -2.40
N GLU A 88 -24.08 -4.04 -2.75
CA GLU A 88 -24.56 -3.89 -4.13
C GLU A 88 -23.46 -3.35 -5.05
N GLU A 89 -22.68 -2.41 -4.57
CA GLU A 89 -21.58 -1.83 -5.33
C GLU A 89 -20.36 -2.79 -5.47
N ILE A 90 -20.10 -3.65 -4.48
CA ILE A 90 -19.12 -4.74 -4.60
C ILE A 90 -19.59 -5.80 -5.61
N GLU A 91 -20.90 -6.10 -5.64
CA GLU A 91 -21.48 -7.12 -6.51
C GLU A 91 -21.59 -6.68 -7.97
N SER A 92 -21.85 -5.39 -8.20
CA SER A 92 -21.85 -4.75 -9.53
C SER A 92 -20.44 -4.55 -10.09
N GLY A 93 -19.42 -4.52 -9.22
CA GLY A 93 -18.03 -4.26 -9.61
C GLY A 93 -17.70 -2.78 -9.78
N ASP A 94 -18.58 -1.89 -9.33
CA ASP A 94 -18.43 -0.43 -9.45
C ASP A 94 -17.47 0.15 -8.38
N ILE A 95 -17.19 -0.59 -7.30
CA ILE A 95 -16.15 -0.22 -6.32
C ILE A 95 -14.91 -1.11 -6.46
N SER A 96 -13.78 -0.46 -6.80
CA SER A 96 -12.45 -0.92 -6.41
C SER A 96 -12.35 -0.85 -4.88
N THR A 97 -12.49 -1.99 -4.21
CA THR A 97 -12.29 -2.08 -2.76
C THR A 97 -10.87 -1.61 -2.41
N ALA A 98 -10.54 -1.26 -1.17
CA ALA A 98 -9.13 -1.03 -0.79
C ALA A 98 -8.25 -2.29 -0.96
N SER A 99 -8.84 -3.45 -1.30
CA SER A 99 -8.09 -4.61 -1.78
C SER A 99 -7.71 -4.53 -3.27
N ASP A 100 -8.34 -3.63 -4.03
CA ASP A 100 -8.05 -3.30 -5.43
C ASP A 100 -7.11 -2.09 -5.58
N THR A 101 -7.05 -1.17 -4.59
CA THR A 101 -5.96 -0.18 -4.53
C THR A 101 -4.73 -0.83 -3.91
N LYS A 102 -3.82 -1.32 -4.75
CA LYS A 102 -2.48 -1.75 -4.30
C LYS A 102 -1.84 -0.62 -3.49
N SER A 103 -1.29 -0.92 -2.32
CA SER A 103 -0.52 0.09 -1.57
C SER A 103 0.65 0.60 -2.43
N PRO A 104 1.15 1.83 -2.24
CA PRO A 104 2.32 2.33 -2.95
C PRO A 104 3.50 1.35 -2.97
N ILE A 105 3.77 0.71 -1.83
CA ILE A 105 4.82 -0.33 -1.72
C ILE A 105 4.49 -1.56 -2.60
N GLN A 106 3.23 -1.99 -2.68
CA GLN A 106 2.82 -3.10 -3.55
C GLN A 106 2.92 -2.74 -5.04
N ILE A 107 2.65 -1.49 -5.40
CA ILE A 107 2.84 -0.97 -6.76
C ILE A 107 4.33 -1.03 -7.13
N ILE A 108 5.20 -0.44 -6.31
CA ILE A 108 6.65 -0.44 -6.53
C ILE A 108 7.20 -1.88 -6.56
N ARG A 109 6.75 -2.75 -5.65
CA ARG A 109 7.09 -4.18 -5.68
C ARG A 109 6.72 -4.84 -6.99
N ASN A 110 5.52 -4.56 -7.52
CA ASN A 110 5.09 -5.07 -8.80
C ASN A 110 5.97 -4.55 -9.95
N ILE A 111 6.41 -3.29 -9.90
CA ILE A 111 7.41 -2.75 -10.84
C ILE A 111 8.70 -3.55 -10.74
N CYS A 112 9.28 -3.72 -9.53
CA CYS A 112 10.49 -4.51 -9.31
C CYS A 112 10.36 -5.95 -9.84
N ASP A 113 9.27 -6.64 -9.49
CA ASP A 113 9.01 -8.04 -9.86
C ASP A 113 8.84 -8.23 -11.38
N ARG A 114 8.38 -7.19 -12.09
CA ARG A 114 8.10 -7.22 -13.53
C ARG A 114 9.16 -6.51 -14.36
N PHE A 115 10.14 -5.86 -13.72
CA PHE A 115 11.14 -5.04 -14.40
C PHE A 115 11.85 -5.80 -15.52
N HIS A 116 12.39 -6.99 -15.24
CA HIS A 116 13.06 -7.84 -16.26
C HIS A 116 12.17 -8.20 -17.45
N LEU A 117 10.87 -8.39 -17.22
CA LEU A 117 9.93 -8.69 -18.30
C LEU A 117 9.83 -7.48 -19.24
N VAL A 118 9.73 -6.28 -18.67
CA VAL A 118 9.68 -5.02 -19.42
C VAL A 118 10.97 -4.81 -20.20
N THR A 119 12.15 -5.00 -19.57
CA THR A 119 13.45 -4.84 -20.27
C THR A 119 13.58 -5.80 -21.45
N ARG A 120 13.17 -7.05 -21.30
CA ARG A 120 13.15 -8.03 -22.40
C ARG A 120 12.16 -7.68 -23.50
N GLN A 121 10.98 -7.17 -23.14
CA GLN A 121 9.99 -6.76 -24.12
C GLN A 121 10.47 -5.58 -24.96
N LEU A 122 11.18 -4.61 -24.36
CA LEU A 122 11.76 -3.47 -25.07
C LEU A 122 12.77 -3.89 -26.13
N ARG A 123 13.48 -5.01 -25.93
CA ARG A 123 14.39 -5.59 -26.93
C ARG A 123 13.66 -6.28 -28.10
N THR A 124 12.37 -6.57 -27.97
CA THR A 124 11.57 -7.21 -29.03
C THR A 124 10.94 -6.13 -29.91
N ARG A 125 11.69 -5.69 -30.92
CA ARG A 125 11.31 -4.58 -31.80
C ARG A 125 11.00 -5.07 -33.21
N TYR A 126 10.14 -4.33 -33.91
CA TYR A 126 9.94 -4.54 -35.34
C TYR A 126 11.19 -4.09 -36.11
N SER A 127 11.81 -5.01 -36.86
CA SER A 127 13.04 -4.75 -37.63
C SER A 127 14.18 -4.22 -36.74
N ASP A 128 15.10 -3.43 -37.29
CA ASP A 128 16.34 -2.99 -36.64
C ASP A 128 16.17 -1.65 -35.91
N ARG A 129 15.00 -1.43 -35.30
CA ARG A 129 14.73 -0.18 -34.57
C ARG A 129 15.49 -0.14 -33.26
N GLU A 130 16.08 1.02 -32.97
CA GLU A 130 16.69 1.32 -31.69
C GLU A 130 15.67 1.23 -30.53
N THR A 131 16.20 0.91 -29.36
CA THR A 131 15.51 0.83 -28.07
C THR A 131 16.45 1.28 -26.96
N ILE A 132 15.91 1.56 -25.77
CA ILE A 132 16.71 1.61 -24.55
C ILE A 132 17.27 0.21 -24.27
N ASP A 133 18.57 0.12 -24.03
CA ASP A 133 19.24 -1.10 -23.62
C ASP A 133 19.84 -0.90 -22.23
N ILE A 134 19.56 -1.82 -21.31
CA ILE A 134 19.90 -1.66 -19.90
C ILE A 134 21.32 -2.15 -19.64
N GLN A 135 22.29 -1.23 -19.74
CA GLN A 135 23.72 -1.50 -19.60
C GLN A 135 24.22 -1.22 -18.19
N ASP A 136 23.80 -0.11 -17.60
CA ASP A 136 24.22 0.29 -16.26
C ASP A 136 23.06 0.70 -15.34
N GLU A 137 23.41 1.26 -14.18
CA GLU A 137 22.47 1.66 -13.14
C GLU A 137 21.58 2.84 -13.58
N TYR A 138 22.11 3.74 -14.41
CA TYR A 138 21.35 4.89 -14.91
C TYR A 138 20.27 4.45 -15.89
N ASP A 139 20.55 3.45 -16.75
CA ASP A 139 19.51 2.91 -17.64
C ASP A 139 18.38 2.24 -16.85
N VAL A 140 18.71 1.60 -15.71
CA VAL A 140 17.69 1.05 -14.80
C VAL A 140 16.87 2.18 -14.20
N GLN A 141 17.52 3.25 -13.73
CA GLN A 141 16.86 4.43 -13.18
C GLN A 141 15.91 5.07 -14.20
N ASP A 142 16.34 5.30 -15.43
CA ASP A 142 15.52 5.92 -16.48
C ASP A 142 14.26 5.11 -16.77
N LEU A 143 14.40 3.79 -16.94
CA LEU A 143 13.23 2.93 -17.17
C LEU A 143 12.34 2.84 -15.93
N PHE A 144 12.92 2.71 -14.74
CA PHE A 144 12.15 2.61 -13.50
C PHE A 144 11.36 3.90 -13.23
N HIS A 145 11.97 5.06 -13.46
CA HIS A 145 11.31 6.36 -13.36
C HIS A 145 10.10 6.47 -14.29
N ALA A 146 10.26 6.05 -15.55
CA ALA A 146 9.16 6.01 -16.51
C ALA A 146 8.01 5.11 -16.04
N LEU A 147 8.32 3.99 -15.37
CA LEU A 147 7.30 3.10 -14.82
C LEU A 147 6.61 3.66 -13.57
N LEU A 148 7.32 4.44 -12.75
CA LEU A 148 6.73 5.11 -11.58
C LEU A 148 5.66 6.13 -11.99
N HIS A 149 5.84 6.84 -13.11
CA HIS A 149 4.85 7.80 -13.62
C HIS A 149 3.48 7.20 -13.96
N LEU A 150 3.33 5.87 -13.99
CA LEU A 150 2.03 5.22 -14.17
C LEU A 150 1.10 5.42 -12.96
N ASP A 151 1.66 5.53 -11.76
CA ASP A 151 0.91 5.48 -10.50
C ASP A 151 1.26 6.63 -9.52
N PHE A 152 2.35 7.38 -9.77
CA PHE A 152 2.84 8.42 -8.86
C PHE A 152 2.95 9.79 -9.54
N GLU A 153 2.37 10.82 -8.91
CA GLU A 153 2.34 12.19 -9.45
C GLU A 153 3.56 13.05 -9.04
N ASP A 154 4.03 12.94 -7.80
CA ASP A 154 5.14 13.77 -7.25
C ASP A 154 6.40 12.92 -7.01
N ILE A 155 7.13 12.67 -8.09
CA ILE A 155 8.41 11.97 -8.11
C ILE A 155 9.53 13.02 -8.21
N ARG A 156 10.39 13.09 -7.19
CA ARG A 156 11.49 14.05 -7.15
C ARG A 156 12.83 13.33 -7.24
N PRO A 157 13.81 13.90 -7.98
CA PRO A 157 15.20 13.49 -7.79
C PRO A 157 15.62 13.92 -6.38
N GLU A 158 16.10 12.98 -5.57
CA GLU A 158 16.52 13.29 -4.21
C GLU A 158 17.90 13.95 -4.21
N GLU A 159 17.94 15.23 -3.82
CA GLU A 159 19.18 15.98 -3.57
C GLU A 159 19.32 16.25 -2.07
N TRP A 160 19.78 15.27 -1.30
CA TRP A 160 20.09 15.51 0.11
C TRP A 160 21.47 16.15 0.27
N VAL A 161 21.55 17.38 0.80
CA VAL A 161 22.82 18.02 1.19
C VAL A 161 22.72 18.56 2.61
N PRO A 162 23.59 18.11 3.52
CA PRO A 162 24.69 19.00 3.91
C PRO A 162 26.06 18.37 3.64
N SER A 163 26.87 19.12 2.91
CA SER A 163 28.22 18.82 2.45
C SER A 163 29.16 18.29 3.53
N ASN A 164 29.79 17.14 3.25
CA ASN A 164 31.24 16.95 3.38
C ASN A 164 31.66 15.74 2.52
N ALA A 165 32.52 16.01 1.52
CA ALA A 165 33.09 15.06 0.57
C ALA A 165 32.23 14.64 -0.66
N GLY A 166 31.90 15.59 -1.52
CA GLY A 166 32.27 15.52 -2.95
C GLY A 166 31.90 14.28 -3.79
N LYS A 167 30.79 13.60 -3.50
CA LYS A 167 30.15 12.68 -4.44
C LYS A 167 28.65 12.95 -4.45
N SER A 168 28.19 13.72 -5.44
CA SER A 168 26.78 13.73 -5.84
C SER A 168 26.34 12.27 -5.94
N THR A 169 25.48 11.87 -5.01
CA THR A 169 25.00 10.49 -4.92
C THR A 169 24.01 10.31 -6.06
N ARG A 170 24.12 9.18 -6.76
CA ARG A 170 23.33 8.84 -7.93
C ARG A 170 21.85 8.89 -7.56
N VAL A 171 21.00 9.36 -8.47
CA VAL A 171 19.69 9.90 -8.13
C VAL A 171 18.77 8.82 -7.54
N ASP A 172 18.46 8.97 -6.25
CA ASP A 172 17.38 8.26 -5.57
C ASP A 172 16.04 8.95 -5.91
N PHE A 173 14.94 8.19 -6.01
CA PHE A 173 13.62 8.77 -6.26
C PHE A 173 12.88 8.98 -4.95
N LEU A 174 12.53 10.23 -4.63
CA LEU A 174 11.61 10.54 -3.55
C LEU A 174 10.18 10.64 -4.10
N LEU A 175 9.33 9.69 -3.74
CA LEU A 175 7.88 9.75 -3.89
C LEU A 175 7.33 10.58 -2.72
N LYS A 176 7.18 11.88 -2.95
CA LYS A 176 7.03 12.87 -1.87
C LYS A 176 5.73 12.70 -1.09
N SER A 177 4.63 12.45 -1.80
CA SER A 177 3.30 12.26 -1.19
C SER A 177 3.24 10.97 -0.36
N GLU A 178 3.94 9.94 -0.82
CA GLU A 178 3.96 8.61 -0.23
C GLU A 178 5.02 8.49 0.87
N ARG A 179 5.95 9.45 0.95
CA ARG A 179 7.13 9.43 1.84
C ARG A 179 7.97 8.17 1.62
N ILE A 180 8.14 7.79 0.36
CA ILE A 180 8.91 6.61 -0.05
C ILE A 180 10.13 7.06 -0.82
N VAL A 181 11.30 6.56 -0.43
CA VAL A 181 12.52 6.66 -1.24
C VAL A 181 12.73 5.35 -1.98
N VAL A 182 13.02 5.42 -3.28
CA VAL A 182 13.45 4.28 -4.09
C VAL A 182 14.92 4.43 -4.44
N GLU A 183 15.73 3.52 -3.90
CA GLU A 183 17.17 3.39 -4.16
C GLU A 183 17.37 2.28 -5.21
N ILE A 184 18.14 2.55 -6.26
CA ILE A 184 18.34 1.61 -7.37
C ILE A 184 19.81 1.26 -7.54
N LYS A 185 20.09 -0.04 -7.63
CA LYS A 185 21.40 -0.58 -8.03
C LYS A 185 21.29 -1.51 -9.23
N LYS A 186 22.34 -1.58 -10.05
CA LYS A 186 22.52 -2.65 -11.04
C LYS A 186 23.83 -3.40 -10.79
N THR A 187 23.78 -4.73 -10.71
CA THR A 187 24.99 -5.52 -10.55
C THR A 187 25.87 -5.42 -11.79
N ARG A 188 27.18 -5.51 -11.57
CA ARG A 188 28.18 -5.51 -12.64
C ARG A 188 29.46 -6.18 -12.18
N LYS A 189 30.44 -6.31 -13.06
CA LYS A 189 31.78 -6.77 -12.68
C LYS A 189 32.34 -5.87 -11.57
N GLY A 190 32.66 -6.46 -10.42
CA GLY A 190 33.14 -5.74 -9.23
C GLY A 190 32.06 -5.11 -8.35
N LEU A 191 30.77 -5.36 -8.64
CA LEU A 191 29.64 -4.97 -7.78
C LEU A 191 28.69 -6.17 -7.63
N GLY A 192 29.04 -7.09 -6.72
CA GLY A 192 28.29 -8.30 -6.41
C GLY A 192 27.69 -8.25 -5.01
N SER A 193 27.35 -9.42 -4.43
CA SER A 193 26.61 -9.51 -3.15
C SER A 193 27.20 -8.64 -2.03
N LYS A 194 28.52 -8.67 -1.87
CA LYS A 194 29.21 -7.96 -0.79
C LYS A 194 29.15 -6.46 -0.98
N GLU A 195 29.49 -5.98 -2.17
CA GLU A 195 29.55 -4.55 -2.45
C GLU A 195 28.15 -3.92 -2.47
N VAL A 196 27.15 -4.62 -3.03
CA VAL A 196 25.74 -4.20 -2.99
C VAL A 196 25.26 -4.13 -1.55
N GLY A 197 25.51 -5.16 -0.73
CA GLY A 197 25.13 -5.17 0.67
C GLY A 197 25.75 -3.99 1.45
N SER A 198 27.05 -3.72 1.26
CA SER A 198 27.71 -2.59 1.91
C SER A 198 27.12 -1.23 1.51
N GLN A 199 26.86 -1.02 0.22
CA GLN A 199 26.26 0.23 -0.25
C GLN A 199 24.84 0.41 0.30
N LEU A 200 24.00 -0.62 0.24
CA LEU A 200 22.63 -0.53 0.75
C LEU A 200 22.58 -0.30 2.28
N ILE A 201 23.57 -0.79 3.05
CA ILE A 201 23.66 -0.47 4.48
C ILE A 201 23.94 1.02 4.69
N GLU A 202 24.82 1.62 3.88
CA GLU A 202 25.09 3.07 3.92
C GLU A 202 23.85 3.86 3.52
N ASP A 203 23.13 3.42 2.48
CA ASP A 203 21.89 4.03 2.00
C ASP A 203 20.77 3.96 3.07
N ILE A 204 20.58 2.80 3.72
CA ILE A 204 19.65 2.62 4.84
C ILE A 204 19.98 3.58 5.98
N HIS A 205 21.26 3.71 6.35
CA HIS A 205 21.68 4.60 7.43
C HIS A 205 21.42 6.07 7.08
N ARG A 206 21.71 6.47 5.84
CA ARG A 206 21.42 7.82 5.31
C ARG A 206 19.94 8.15 5.43
N TYR A 207 19.07 7.25 4.98
CA TYR A 207 17.62 7.50 4.95
C TYR A 207 16.90 7.34 6.29
N GLN A 208 17.52 6.69 7.27
CA GLN A 208 16.94 6.55 8.62
C GLN A 208 16.69 7.89 9.31
N THR A 209 17.41 8.95 8.93
CA THR A 209 17.24 10.30 9.51
C THR A 209 16.52 11.27 8.58
N HIS A 210 16.05 10.79 7.41
CA HIS A 210 15.42 11.65 6.41
C HIS A 210 13.97 11.99 6.80
N PRO A 211 13.60 13.28 6.97
CA PRO A 211 12.32 13.68 7.56
C PRO A 211 11.11 13.28 6.70
N ASP A 212 11.33 13.10 5.39
CA ASP A 212 10.31 12.71 4.42
C ASP A 212 10.41 11.25 3.98
N CYS A 213 11.23 10.42 4.64
CA CYS A 213 11.33 9.00 4.35
C CYS A 213 10.67 8.19 5.46
N ALA A 214 9.48 7.63 5.18
CA ALA A 214 8.84 6.63 6.03
C ALA A 214 9.14 5.20 5.55
N ALA A 215 9.41 5.03 4.26
CA ALA A 215 9.86 3.75 3.70
C ALA A 215 11.00 3.94 2.68
N LEU A 216 11.98 3.03 2.73
CA LEU A 216 13.05 2.89 1.76
C LEU A 216 12.87 1.58 0.99
N ILE A 217 12.73 1.68 -0.33
CA ILE A 217 12.67 0.54 -1.23
C ILE A 217 14.00 0.44 -1.98
N CYS A 218 14.75 -0.62 -1.75
CA CYS A 218 16.01 -0.88 -2.45
C CYS A 218 15.76 -1.88 -3.59
N PHE A 219 15.89 -1.45 -4.84
CA PHE A 219 15.80 -2.33 -6.01
C PHE A 219 17.19 -2.64 -6.57
N VAL A 220 17.53 -3.92 -6.67
CA VAL A 220 18.78 -4.40 -7.27
C VAL A 220 18.45 -5.23 -8.51
N TYR A 221 18.81 -4.69 -9.68
CA TYR A 221 18.72 -5.40 -10.95
C TYR A 221 19.99 -6.24 -11.16
N ASP A 222 19.84 -7.56 -11.14
CA ASP A 222 20.90 -8.57 -11.26
C ASP A 222 20.66 -9.54 -12.43
N PRO A 223 20.68 -9.06 -13.68
CA PRO A 223 20.36 -9.88 -14.85
C PRO A 223 21.34 -11.03 -15.11
N ASP A 224 22.55 -10.92 -14.57
CA ASP A 224 23.61 -11.92 -14.74
C ASP A 224 23.69 -12.89 -13.55
N GLY A 225 22.85 -12.75 -12.51
CA GLY A 225 22.90 -13.61 -11.32
C GLY A 225 24.20 -13.51 -10.53
N ARG A 226 24.77 -12.30 -10.41
CA ARG A 226 26.01 -12.02 -9.67
C ARG A 226 25.84 -12.15 -8.15
N ILE A 227 24.61 -12.08 -7.66
CA ILE A 227 24.25 -12.28 -6.26
C ILE A 227 23.83 -13.74 -6.07
N SER A 228 24.68 -14.52 -5.39
CA SER A 228 24.49 -15.97 -5.25
C SER A 228 23.29 -16.37 -4.36
N ASN A 229 23.00 -15.60 -3.31
CA ASN A 229 21.86 -15.82 -2.43
C ASN A 229 21.03 -14.53 -2.27
N PRO A 230 20.22 -14.15 -3.27
CA PRO A 230 19.48 -12.91 -3.24
C PRO A 230 18.46 -12.88 -2.09
N ARG A 231 17.79 -13.99 -1.78
CA ARG A 231 16.79 -14.05 -0.70
C ARG A 231 17.42 -13.88 0.69
N GLY A 232 18.63 -14.41 0.90
CA GLY A 232 19.38 -14.16 2.13
C GLY A 232 19.72 -12.69 2.29
N LEU A 233 20.27 -12.06 1.25
CA LEU A 233 20.63 -10.64 1.29
C LEU A 233 19.40 -9.73 1.48
N GLU A 234 18.28 -10.05 0.82
CA GLU A 234 17.00 -9.36 1.08
C GLU A 234 16.60 -9.47 2.55
N ALA A 235 16.64 -10.67 3.13
CA ALA A 235 16.27 -10.89 4.52
C ALA A 235 17.18 -10.14 5.52
N ASP A 236 18.48 -10.09 5.25
CA ASP A 236 19.47 -9.40 6.09
C ASP A 236 19.29 -7.87 6.08
N LEU A 237 18.82 -7.30 4.97
CA LEU A 237 18.65 -5.85 4.78
C LEU A 237 17.26 -5.34 5.14
N ASN A 238 16.23 -6.19 5.02
CA ASN A 238 14.85 -5.80 5.32
C ASN A 238 14.67 -5.44 6.80
N LYS A 239 13.98 -4.32 7.05
CA LYS A 239 13.68 -3.82 8.39
C LYS A 239 12.25 -3.33 8.46
N ASN A 240 11.61 -3.53 9.60
CA ASN A 240 10.30 -3.00 9.87
C ASN A 240 10.31 -2.40 11.29
N THR A 241 10.68 -1.13 11.38
CA THR A 241 10.68 -0.37 12.63
C THR A 241 9.67 0.77 12.55
N ASP A 242 9.28 1.32 13.70
CA ASP A 242 8.37 2.47 13.76
C ASP A 242 8.94 3.71 13.05
N SER A 243 10.27 3.79 12.91
CA SER A 243 10.96 4.92 12.29
C SER A 243 11.16 4.78 10.77
N LEU A 244 11.32 3.57 10.26
CA LEU A 244 11.62 3.31 8.84
C LEU A 244 11.27 1.87 8.46
N ILE A 245 10.52 1.72 7.38
CA ILE A 245 10.31 0.45 6.70
C ILE A 245 11.38 0.31 5.61
N VAL A 246 12.12 -0.79 5.57
CA VAL A 246 13.09 -1.10 4.52
C VAL A 246 12.68 -2.38 3.82
N GLN A 247 12.49 -2.30 2.49
CA GLN A 247 12.26 -3.48 1.65
C GLN A 247 13.25 -3.52 0.51
N THR A 248 14.01 -4.61 0.43
CA THR A 248 14.98 -4.89 -0.63
C THR A 248 14.40 -5.91 -1.60
N PHE A 249 14.52 -5.63 -2.89
CA PHE A 249 14.11 -6.49 -3.99
C PHE A 249 15.28 -6.74 -4.94
N ILE A 250 15.77 -7.97 -4.98
CA ILE A 250 16.82 -8.39 -5.90
C ILE A 250 16.18 -9.25 -7.00
N ARG A 251 16.22 -8.78 -8.25
CA ARG A 251 15.55 -9.44 -9.39
C ARG A 251 16.51 -9.59 -10.57
N PRO A 252 16.32 -10.59 -11.45
CA PRO A 252 16.99 -10.65 -12.74
C PRO A 252 16.71 -9.39 -13.57
#